data_AF-A0A967NPQ6-F1
#
_entry.id   AF-A0A967NPQ6-F1
#
_cell.length_a   1.000
_cell.length_b   1.000
_cell.length_c   1.000
_cell.angle_alpha   90.00
_cell.angle_beta   90.00
_cell.angle_gamma   90.00
#
_symmetry.space_group_name_H-M   'P 1'
#
loop_
_entity.id
_entity.type
_entity.pdbx_description
1 polymer ?
#
loop_
_entity_poly.entity_id
_entity_poly.type
_entity_poly.pdbx_seq_one_letter_code
_entity_poly.pdbx_strand_id
1 'polypeptide(L)'
;MSRIWLGMIVALAVVAVGVVLMAPEVFFPGEQPEKKAPLETAQAPESDTQGGNTATSAPSGEAPPREEEEAIALEEEAEEYVERLAEPTSEPVPVERADHFVRPDRALSLVTEEVIEEMTPEELFADPSLEADTPITIVKEVEQVERTTPEKIIAESGGDLEKRVKVLEGDEVRETTVRKLLEEHQAEPEKPINIVKNLKYFEKTTPRELKEDRSLSGKKRLRIIRTPYSLTMATVAQLVGVDKEVAADAIFYVRTVQPGDEQGIWGIIHHGLIENFARGIAIRRGEALDTYRVEIPEHADERLPDNSSSYLGKLIFEKTKQSSVYNFKVGRIGKNPNLINPGQEIVIVSFTPEELIAIYKHFVNEQG
;
A
#
# COMPACT_ATOMS: atom_id res chain seq x y z
N MET A 1 -9.61 -42.23 -39.51
CA MET A 1 -9.76 -42.33 -38.05
C MET A 1 -8.61 -43.16 -37.50
N SER A 2 -8.06 -42.70 -36.37
CA SER A 2 -7.05 -43.36 -35.53
C SER A 2 -5.61 -43.44 -36.07
N ARG A 3 -4.79 -42.47 -35.66
CA ARG A 3 -3.33 -42.63 -35.50
C ARG A 3 -3.05 -42.62 -34.01
N ILE A 4 -2.59 -43.75 -33.50
CA ILE A 4 -2.17 -43.98 -32.12
C ILE A 4 -0.79 -43.35 -31.92
N TRP A 5 -0.68 -42.54 -30.87
CA TRP A 5 0.55 -41.88 -30.42
C TRP A 5 1.43 -42.89 -29.69
N LEU A 6 2.72 -42.93 -30.04
CA LEU A 6 3.76 -43.70 -29.39
C LEU A 6 4.90 -42.75 -29.00
N GLY A 7 5.16 -42.63 -27.70
CA GLY A 7 6.53 -42.64 -27.16
C GLY A 7 7.21 -41.34 -26.70
N MET A 8 8.02 -41.54 -25.65
CA MET A 8 9.11 -40.72 -25.05
C MET A 8 8.67 -39.71 -23.98
N ILE A 9 8.98 -39.85 -22.67
CA ILE A 9 10.18 -40.25 -21.88
C ILE A 9 11.40 -39.34 -22.12
N VAL A 10 12.01 -38.94 -20.99
CA VAL A 10 13.31 -38.27 -20.72
C VAL A 10 13.12 -36.81 -20.29
N ALA A 11 13.70 -36.27 -19.22
CA ALA A 11 14.36 -36.79 -18.02
C ALA A 11 14.47 -35.63 -17.01
N LEU A 12 14.31 -35.92 -15.73
CA LEU A 12 14.58 -34.99 -14.62
C LEU A 12 16.09 -34.98 -14.33
N ALA A 13 16.74 -33.82 -14.48
CA ALA A 13 18.10 -33.61 -14.01
C ALA A 13 18.09 -32.82 -12.70
N VAL A 14 18.42 -33.52 -11.62
CA VAL A 14 18.72 -32.96 -10.30
C VAL A 14 20.14 -32.41 -10.35
N VAL A 15 20.31 -31.11 -10.11
CA VAL A 15 21.63 -30.50 -9.86
C VAL A 15 21.68 -30.08 -8.40
N ALA A 16 22.37 -30.91 -7.62
CA ALA A 16 22.85 -30.57 -6.30
C ALA A 16 24.11 -29.70 -6.45
N VAL A 17 24.14 -28.53 -5.80
CA VAL A 17 25.36 -27.75 -5.61
C VAL A 17 25.61 -27.64 -4.11
N GLY A 18 26.72 -28.23 -3.69
CA GLY A 18 27.19 -28.23 -2.31
C GLY A 18 27.77 -26.89 -1.89
N VAL A 19 27.44 -26.50 -0.67
CA VAL A 19 28.05 -25.38 0.06
C VAL A 19 29.34 -25.89 0.72
N VAL A 20 30.48 -25.34 0.30
CA VAL A 20 31.75 -25.48 1.02
C VAL A 20 31.98 -24.19 1.80
N LEU A 21 31.94 -24.32 3.14
CA LEU A 21 32.31 -23.30 4.11
C LEU A 21 33.84 -23.15 4.15
N MET A 22 34.34 -21.95 3.90
CA MET A 22 35.69 -21.50 4.25
C MET A 22 35.61 -20.05 4.73
N ALA A 23 35.71 -19.86 6.05
CA ALA A 23 35.89 -18.56 6.68
C ALA A 23 37.39 -18.24 6.77
N PRO A 24 37.77 -16.95 6.65
CA PRO A 24 38.96 -16.46 7.31
C PRO A 24 38.61 -15.50 8.45
N GLU A 25 39.18 -15.79 9.61
CA GLU A 25 39.27 -14.94 10.79
C GLU A 25 39.85 -13.56 10.42
N VAL A 26 39.18 -12.49 10.87
CA VAL A 26 39.80 -11.16 10.94
C VAL A 26 39.95 -10.78 12.40
N PHE A 27 41.24 -10.74 12.76
CA PHE A 27 41.85 -10.30 13.99
C PHE A 27 41.66 -8.79 14.19
N PHE A 28 41.09 -8.38 15.32
CA PHE A 28 41.15 -6.99 15.81
C PHE A 28 41.81 -6.98 17.19
N PRO A 29 42.97 -6.30 17.37
CA PRO A 29 43.57 -6.13 18.67
C PRO A 29 43.10 -4.82 19.32
N GLY A 30 42.69 -4.95 20.59
CA GLY A 30 43.08 -4.05 21.67
C GLY A 30 42.41 -2.68 21.76
N GLU A 31 41.49 -2.56 22.73
CA GLU A 31 41.57 -1.44 23.68
C GLU A 31 41.09 -1.89 25.06
N GLN A 32 41.97 -1.72 26.04
CA GLN A 32 41.76 -1.99 27.46
C GLN A 32 41.25 -0.74 28.19
N PRO A 33 40.75 -0.89 29.43
CA PRO A 33 39.70 -0.05 29.99
C PRO A 33 40.24 1.10 30.85
N GLU A 34 39.53 2.23 30.90
CA GLU A 34 39.73 3.24 31.94
C GLU A 34 38.55 3.33 32.93
N LYS A 35 38.91 2.96 34.17
CA LYS A 35 38.68 3.66 35.43
C LYS A 35 37.27 3.75 36.04
N LYS A 36 37.12 2.94 37.09
CA LYS A 36 36.27 3.13 38.27
C LYS A 36 36.66 4.37 39.07
N ALA A 37 35.67 5.00 39.72
CA ALA A 37 35.57 5.26 41.18
C ALA A 37 34.38 6.21 41.48
N PRO A 38 33.90 6.34 42.73
CA PRO A 38 33.62 5.30 43.72
C PRO A 38 32.22 5.43 44.39
N LEU A 39 31.81 4.33 45.04
CA LEU A 39 30.73 4.27 46.02
C LEU A 39 31.14 5.00 47.31
N GLU A 40 30.26 5.83 47.88
CA GLU A 40 30.35 6.28 49.26
C GLU A 40 29.04 5.94 50.00
N THR A 41 29.20 5.35 51.18
CA THR A 41 28.16 4.80 52.04
C THR A 41 28.23 5.53 53.38
N ALA A 42 27.11 6.03 53.90
CA ALA A 42 26.85 6.28 55.33
C ALA A 42 25.43 6.90 55.45
N GLN A 43 24.42 6.16 55.90
CA GLN A 43 24.03 5.82 57.28
C GLN A 43 22.78 6.61 57.71
N ALA A 44 21.84 5.86 58.26
CA ALA A 44 20.55 6.28 58.81
C ALA A 44 20.70 7.15 60.08
N PRO A 45 19.56 7.61 60.62
CA PRO A 45 19.11 6.95 61.84
C PRO A 45 17.63 6.53 61.84
N GLU A 46 17.39 5.44 62.56
CA GLU A 46 16.12 4.87 62.98
C GLU A 46 15.45 5.72 64.08
N SER A 47 14.11 5.67 64.14
CA SER A 47 13.27 5.42 65.35
C SER A 47 11.80 5.43 64.91
N ASP A 48 11.13 4.26 64.92
CA ASP A 48 10.21 3.76 65.97
C ASP A 48 8.91 4.59 66.08
N THR A 49 7.68 4.08 66.12
CA THR A 49 7.14 2.72 66.40
C THR A 49 5.63 2.71 66.07
N GLN A 50 5.07 1.52 65.79
CA GLN A 50 3.71 1.00 66.07
C GLN A 50 2.48 1.87 65.72
N GLY A 51 1.40 1.37 65.10
CA GLY A 51 0.85 0.03 64.96
C GLY A 51 -0.68 0.18 64.87
N GLY A 52 -1.38 -0.65 64.08
CA GLY A 52 -2.84 -0.60 64.03
C GLY A 52 -3.47 -1.27 62.81
N ASN A 53 -3.91 -2.51 62.98
CA ASN A 53 -4.84 -3.21 62.10
C ASN A 53 -6.12 -2.41 61.88
N THR A 54 -6.58 -2.30 60.64
CA THR A 54 -7.99 -2.55 60.27
C THR A 54 -8.06 -2.91 58.78
N ALA A 55 -8.48 -4.14 58.51
CA ALA A 55 -9.08 -4.50 57.24
C ALA A 55 -10.32 -3.65 57.00
N THR A 56 -10.46 -3.07 55.81
CA THR A 56 -11.75 -2.68 55.20
C THR A 56 -11.50 -2.35 53.73
N SER A 57 -12.13 -3.16 52.88
CA SER A 57 -12.57 -2.86 51.52
C SER A 57 -11.52 -2.58 50.44
N ALA A 58 -11.19 -3.64 49.70
CA ALA A 58 -11.03 -3.50 48.26
C ALA A 58 -12.35 -2.98 47.66
N PRO A 59 -12.36 -1.96 46.80
CA PRO A 59 -13.37 -1.90 45.78
C PRO A 59 -12.93 -2.87 44.68
N SER A 60 -13.58 -4.04 44.61
CA SER A 60 -13.78 -4.68 43.32
C SER A 60 -14.60 -3.70 42.51
N GLY A 61 -13.92 -2.87 41.73
CA GLY A 61 -14.53 -2.13 40.64
C GLY A 61 -14.86 -3.13 39.55
N GLU A 62 -16.06 -3.73 39.61
CA GLU A 62 -16.77 -4.01 38.37
C GLU A 62 -16.95 -2.64 37.69
N ALA A 63 -16.23 -2.43 36.59
CA ALA A 63 -16.51 -1.34 35.68
C ALA A 63 -18.01 -1.43 35.30
N PRO A 64 -18.75 -0.31 35.23
CA PRO A 64 -20.17 -0.37 34.91
C PRO A 64 -20.36 -0.97 33.50
N PRO A 65 -21.43 -1.74 33.25
CA PRO A 65 -21.69 -2.42 31.97
C PRO A 65 -21.69 -1.48 30.75
N ARG A 66 -21.84 -0.18 30.96
CA ARG A 66 -21.83 0.85 29.92
C ARG A 66 -20.44 1.12 29.34
N GLU A 67 -19.38 1.07 30.15
CA GLU A 67 -18.00 1.27 29.68
C GLU A 67 -17.52 0.07 28.86
N GLU A 68 -17.97 -1.13 29.22
CA GLU A 68 -17.64 -2.37 28.50
C GLU A 68 -18.39 -2.46 27.16
N GLU A 69 -19.67 -2.07 27.13
CA GLU A 69 -20.45 -1.96 25.88
C GLU A 69 -19.87 -0.91 24.92
N GLU A 70 -19.45 0.26 25.42
CA GLU A 70 -18.83 1.31 24.60
C GLU A 70 -17.46 0.87 24.05
N ALA A 71 -16.66 0.13 24.84
CA ALA A 71 -15.37 -0.40 24.40
C ALA A 71 -15.53 -1.49 23.32
N ILE A 72 -16.54 -2.35 23.42
CA ILE A 72 -16.85 -3.36 22.40
C ILE A 72 -17.31 -2.68 21.09
N ALA A 73 -18.20 -1.69 21.18
CA ALA A 73 -18.67 -0.97 20.01
C ALA A 73 -17.53 -0.25 19.27
N LEU A 74 -16.58 0.34 20.01
CA LEU A 74 -15.39 0.97 19.41
C LEU A 74 -14.46 -0.04 18.74
N GLU A 75 -14.32 -1.26 19.30
CA GLU A 75 -13.53 -2.33 18.68
C GLU A 75 -14.15 -2.77 17.35
N GLU A 76 -15.45 -3.06 17.34
CA GLU A 76 -16.17 -3.49 16.14
C GLU A 76 -16.11 -2.41 15.04
N GLU A 77 -16.25 -1.14 15.42
CA GLU A 77 -16.11 -0.01 14.50
C GLU A 77 -14.69 0.08 13.90
N ALA A 78 -13.66 -0.08 14.72
CA ALA A 78 -12.27 -0.03 14.27
C ALA A 78 -11.93 -1.22 13.35
N GLU A 79 -12.44 -2.41 13.64
CA GLU A 79 -12.28 -3.59 12.78
C GLU A 79 -12.93 -3.38 11.41
N GLU A 80 -14.19 -2.90 11.39
CA GLU A 80 -14.90 -2.59 10.14
C GLU A 80 -14.16 -1.52 9.32
N TYR A 81 -13.62 -0.50 10.01
CA TYR A 81 -12.81 0.53 9.39
C TYR A 81 -11.59 -0.07 8.67
N VAL A 82 -10.81 -0.88 9.37
CA VAL A 82 -9.57 -1.46 8.84
C VAL A 82 -9.86 -2.48 7.73
N GLU A 83 -10.95 -3.23 7.82
CA GLU A 83 -11.36 -4.16 6.76
C GLU A 83 -11.65 -3.42 5.44
N ARG A 84 -12.42 -2.32 5.53
CA ARG A 84 -12.81 -1.50 4.37
C ARG A 84 -11.65 -0.70 3.78
N LEU A 85 -10.67 -0.29 4.61
CA LEU A 85 -9.53 0.53 4.20
C LEU A 85 -8.72 -0.10 3.05
N ALA A 86 -8.64 -1.43 3.02
CA ALA A 86 -7.88 -2.18 2.03
C ALA A 86 -8.77 -3.10 1.18
N GLU A 87 -10.03 -2.72 0.94
CA GLU A 87 -10.94 -3.55 0.16
C GLU A 87 -10.35 -3.91 -1.22
N PRO A 88 -10.39 -5.20 -1.62
CA PRO A 88 -9.79 -5.65 -2.85
C PRO A 88 -10.57 -5.11 -4.04
N THR A 89 -9.94 -4.23 -4.82
CA THR A 89 -10.46 -3.81 -6.13
C THR A 89 -9.80 -4.64 -7.25
N SER A 90 -10.43 -4.73 -8.41
CA SER A 90 -9.92 -5.57 -9.51
C SER A 90 -8.82 -4.90 -10.34
N GLU A 91 -8.64 -3.59 -10.22
CA GLU A 91 -7.75 -2.82 -11.11
C GLU A 91 -6.35 -2.63 -10.56
N PRO A 92 -5.28 -2.91 -11.31
CA PRO A 92 -3.93 -2.68 -10.83
C PRO A 92 -3.67 -1.20 -10.46
N VAL A 93 -2.97 -0.95 -9.34
CA VAL A 93 -2.57 0.41 -8.94
C VAL A 93 -1.36 0.84 -9.76
N PRO A 94 -1.40 1.95 -10.54
CA PRO A 94 -0.21 2.43 -11.25
C PRO A 94 0.84 2.99 -10.29
N VAL A 95 2.09 2.54 -10.39
CA VAL A 95 3.17 2.95 -9.48
C VAL A 95 3.62 4.41 -9.59
N GLU A 96 3.21 5.12 -10.65
CA GLU A 96 3.50 6.55 -10.82
C GLU A 96 2.61 7.45 -9.94
N ARG A 97 1.49 6.90 -9.45
CA ARG A 97 0.47 7.64 -8.69
C ARG A 97 -0.11 6.80 -7.56
N ALA A 98 0.67 5.85 -7.05
CA ALA A 98 0.24 5.03 -5.93
C ALA A 98 0.17 5.92 -4.69
N ASP A 99 -0.97 5.87 -4.00
CA ASP A 99 -1.19 6.49 -2.71
C ASP A 99 -2.35 5.78 -2.00
N HIS A 100 -2.16 4.50 -1.63
CA HIS A 100 -3.27 3.62 -1.22
C HIS A 100 -2.86 2.64 -0.12
N PHE A 101 -3.82 2.32 0.76
CA PHE A 101 -3.79 1.10 1.56
C PHE A 101 -4.34 -0.08 0.74
N VAL A 102 -3.63 -1.20 0.73
CA VAL A 102 -3.92 -2.34 -0.14
C VAL A 102 -3.56 -3.67 0.51
N ARG A 103 -4.22 -4.74 0.08
CA ARG A 103 -3.91 -6.12 0.47
C ARG A 103 -2.67 -6.66 -0.24
N PRO A 104 -2.07 -7.77 0.23
CA PRO A 104 -0.82 -8.28 -0.31
C PRO A 104 -0.94 -8.76 -1.77
N ASP A 105 -2.10 -9.26 -2.16
CA ASP A 105 -2.43 -9.77 -3.49
C ASP A 105 -2.74 -8.66 -4.51
N ARG A 106 -2.82 -7.41 -4.05
CA ARG A 106 -3.07 -6.25 -4.90
C ARG A 106 -2.03 -6.14 -6.01
N ALA A 107 -2.48 -6.15 -7.26
CA ALA A 107 -1.61 -5.92 -8.40
C ALA A 107 -1.21 -4.43 -8.50
N LEU A 108 0.07 -4.20 -8.78
CA LEU A 108 0.64 -2.90 -9.12
C LEU A 108 1.04 -2.93 -10.61
N SER A 109 0.65 -1.91 -11.36
CA SER A 109 1.13 -1.68 -12.72
C SER A 109 2.45 -0.93 -12.64
N LEU A 110 3.53 -1.61 -13.03
CA LEU A 110 4.91 -1.10 -12.99
C LEU A 110 5.31 -0.36 -14.27
N VAL A 111 4.42 -0.33 -15.27
CA VAL A 111 4.65 0.41 -16.51
C VAL A 111 4.48 1.90 -16.26
N THR A 112 5.51 2.65 -16.65
CA THR A 112 5.55 4.12 -16.61
C THR A 112 5.38 4.71 -18.00
N GLU A 113 4.88 5.94 -18.09
CA GLU A 113 4.69 6.66 -19.36
C GLU A 113 6.00 6.87 -20.12
N GLU A 114 7.13 7.03 -19.40
CA GLU A 114 8.44 7.23 -20.01
C GLU A 114 8.93 6.06 -20.88
N VAL A 115 8.46 4.84 -20.58
CA VAL A 115 8.83 3.62 -21.31
C VAL A 115 7.90 3.39 -22.51
N ILE A 116 6.81 4.17 -22.59
CA ILE A 116 5.84 4.08 -23.68
C ILE A 116 6.30 4.99 -24.81
N GLU A 117 6.69 4.37 -25.91
CA GLU A 117 7.04 5.06 -27.14
C GLU A 117 5.79 5.21 -28.03
N GLU A 118 5.60 6.39 -28.60
CA GLU A 118 4.56 6.62 -29.61
C GLU A 118 5.13 6.65 -31.01
N MET A 119 4.68 5.72 -31.85
CA MET A 119 5.07 5.68 -33.25
C MET A 119 4.00 5.14 -34.17
N THR A 120 4.05 5.48 -35.46
CA THR A 120 3.12 4.91 -36.43
C THR A 120 3.51 3.46 -36.78
N PRO A 121 2.58 2.64 -37.28
CA PRO A 121 2.89 1.31 -37.79
C PRO A 121 4.00 1.34 -38.84
N GLU A 122 4.02 2.36 -39.72
CA GLU A 122 5.07 2.50 -40.74
C GLU A 122 6.45 2.77 -40.12
N GLU A 123 6.53 3.61 -39.09
CA GLU A 123 7.77 3.88 -38.35
C GLU A 123 8.25 2.62 -37.62
N LEU A 124 7.33 1.88 -36.99
CA LEU A 124 7.62 0.61 -36.32
C LEU A 124 8.23 -0.41 -37.29
N PHE A 125 7.62 -0.60 -38.46
CA PHE A 125 8.07 -1.60 -39.44
C PHE A 125 9.34 -1.20 -40.20
N ALA A 126 9.68 0.09 -40.19
CA ALA A 126 10.91 0.61 -40.79
C ALA A 126 12.08 0.69 -39.80
N ASP A 127 11.84 0.41 -38.52
CA ASP A 127 12.84 0.56 -37.47
C ASP A 127 13.90 -0.56 -37.53
N PRO A 128 15.18 -0.23 -37.79
CA PRO A 128 16.23 -1.23 -37.91
C PRO A 128 16.62 -1.88 -36.58
N SER A 129 16.16 -1.36 -35.44
CA SER A 129 16.38 -1.96 -34.11
C SER A 129 15.36 -3.04 -33.75
N LEU A 130 14.28 -3.18 -34.55
CA LEU A 130 13.19 -4.13 -34.32
C LEU A 130 13.11 -5.15 -35.46
N GLU A 131 13.70 -6.32 -35.24
CA GLU A 131 13.50 -7.48 -36.10
C GLU A 131 12.03 -7.98 -36.04
N ALA A 132 11.62 -8.73 -37.06
CA ALA A 132 10.23 -9.18 -37.23
C ALA A 132 9.65 -9.91 -36.00
N ASP A 133 10.49 -10.66 -35.29
CA ASP A 133 10.09 -11.50 -34.15
C ASP A 133 10.54 -10.93 -32.80
N THR A 134 11.04 -9.68 -32.78
CA THR A 134 11.39 -9.00 -31.53
C THR A 134 10.13 -8.81 -30.69
N PRO A 135 10.09 -9.30 -29.44
CA PRO A 135 8.93 -9.12 -28.58
C PRO A 135 8.79 -7.65 -28.21
N ILE A 136 7.60 -7.13 -28.44
CA ILE A 136 7.18 -5.78 -28.03
C ILE A 136 5.85 -5.89 -27.27
N THR A 137 5.50 -4.86 -26.52
CA THR A 137 4.19 -4.78 -25.85
C THR A 137 3.43 -3.58 -26.35
N ILE A 138 2.21 -3.77 -26.86
CA ILE A 138 1.29 -2.66 -27.17
C ILE A 138 0.56 -2.27 -25.90
N VAL A 139 0.52 -0.96 -25.64
CA VAL A 139 -0.32 -0.35 -24.61
C VAL A 139 -1.63 0.10 -25.26
N LYS A 140 -2.73 -0.52 -24.85
CA LYS A 140 -4.08 -0.13 -25.28
C LYS A 140 -4.77 0.55 -24.11
N GLU A 141 -5.24 1.78 -24.32
CA GLU A 141 -6.19 2.41 -23.42
C GLU A 141 -7.60 2.22 -23.95
N VAL A 142 -8.47 1.73 -23.09
CA VAL A 142 -9.90 1.63 -23.41
C VAL A 142 -10.69 2.25 -22.27
N GLU A 143 -11.68 3.06 -22.64
CA GLU A 143 -12.71 3.46 -21.71
C GLU A 143 -13.66 2.28 -21.53
N GLN A 144 -13.70 1.74 -20.32
CA GLN A 144 -14.61 0.69 -19.93
C GLN A 144 -15.68 1.27 -19.01
N VAL A 145 -16.93 1.00 -19.33
CA VAL A 145 -18.05 1.31 -18.46
C VAL A 145 -18.18 0.17 -17.47
N GLU A 146 -18.03 0.48 -16.19
CA GLU A 146 -18.28 -0.45 -15.10
C GLU A 146 -19.59 -0.10 -14.41
N ARG A 147 -20.46 -1.09 -14.30
CA ARG A 147 -21.67 -1.00 -13.49
C ARG A 147 -21.31 -1.34 -12.04
N THR A 148 -21.35 -0.35 -11.16
CA THR A 148 -20.92 -0.43 -9.76
C THR A 148 -22.02 0.06 -8.81
N THR A 149 -21.83 -0.08 -7.51
CA THR A 149 -22.76 0.43 -6.47
C THR A 149 -22.20 1.67 -5.79
N PRO A 150 -23.04 2.51 -5.16
CA PRO A 150 -22.57 3.60 -4.30
C PRO A 150 -21.52 3.15 -3.27
N GLU A 151 -21.72 2.01 -2.63
CA GLU A 151 -20.82 1.45 -1.61
C GLU A 151 -19.45 1.13 -2.21
N LYS A 152 -19.43 0.46 -3.37
CA LYS A 152 -18.19 0.12 -4.05
C LYS A 152 -17.45 1.37 -4.55
N ILE A 153 -18.16 2.42 -4.97
CA ILE A 153 -17.53 3.71 -5.33
C ILE A 153 -16.81 4.33 -4.11
N ILE A 154 -17.44 4.26 -2.94
CA ILE A 154 -16.84 4.77 -1.70
C ILE A 154 -15.58 3.97 -1.32
N ALA A 155 -15.65 2.64 -1.41
CA ALA A 155 -14.49 1.79 -1.16
C ALA A 155 -13.34 2.06 -2.15
N GLU A 156 -13.65 2.14 -3.45
CA GLU A 156 -12.66 2.45 -4.50
C GLU A 156 -12.12 3.89 -4.44
N SER A 157 -12.82 4.79 -3.76
CA SER A 157 -12.33 6.14 -3.49
C SER A 157 -11.44 6.21 -2.25
N GLY A 158 -11.31 5.13 -1.47
CA GLY A 158 -10.58 5.13 -0.20
C GLY A 158 -11.16 6.16 0.77
N GLY A 159 -12.48 6.39 0.72
CA GLY A 159 -13.15 7.41 1.52
C GLY A 159 -12.96 8.85 1.06
N ASP A 160 -12.15 9.11 0.01
CA ASP A 160 -12.06 10.44 -0.59
C ASP A 160 -13.35 10.78 -1.36
N LEU A 161 -14.18 11.59 -0.72
CA LEU A 161 -15.45 12.07 -1.28
C LEU A 161 -15.26 13.18 -2.32
N GLU A 162 -14.10 13.86 -2.34
CA GLU A 162 -13.81 14.92 -3.32
C GLU A 162 -13.10 14.38 -4.56
N LYS A 163 -12.70 13.10 -4.55
CA LYS A 163 -12.17 12.38 -5.71
C LYS A 163 -13.10 12.55 -6.91
N ARG A 164 -12.52 12.95 -8.04
CA ARG A 164 -13.26 13.11 -9.30
C ARG A 164 -13.43 11.76 -9.99
N VAL A 165 -14.64 11.51 -10.47
CA VAL A 165 -15.04 10.30 -11.19
C VAL A 165 -15.79 10.66 -12.46
N LYS A 166 -15.66 9.82 -13.50
CA LYS A 166 -16.44 9.95 -14.74
C LYS A 166 -17.63 9.00 -14.68
N VAL A 167 -18.81 9.51 -14.96
CA VAL A 167 -20.08 8.78 -14.87
C VAL A 167 -20.74 8.81 -16.24
N LEU A 168 -21.29 7.67 -16.67
CA LEU A 168 -22.08 7.56 -17.89
C LEU A 168 -23.56 7.64 -17.54
N GLU A 169 -24.21 8.73 -17.95
CA GLU A 169 -25.64 8.96 -17.78
C GLU A 169 -26.32 9.02 -19.17
N GLY A 170 -27.08 7.97 -19.50
CA GLY A 170 -27.58 7.81 -20.87
C GLY A 170 -26.41 7.62 -21.84
N ASP A 171 -26.26 8.55 -22.78
CA ASP A 171 -25.18 8.56 -23.78
C ASP A 171 -24.10 9.63 -23.50
N GLU A 172 -24.19 10.35 -22.36
CA GLU A 172 -23.24 11.41 -22.02
C GLU A 172 -22.31 11.01 -20.86
N VAL A 173 -21.02 11.31 -21.02
CA VAL A 173 -20.01 11.15 -19.97
C VAL A 173 -19.85 12.47 -19.23
N ARG A 174 -20.13 12.47 -17.93
CA ARG A 174 -20.00 13.62 -17.04
C ARG A 174 -18.95 13.35 -15.98
N GLU A 175 -18.11 14.35 -15.68
CA GLU A 175 -17.17 14.29 -14.57
C GLU A 175 -17.77 14.99 -13.33
N THR A 176 -17.73 14.33 -12.18
CA THR A 176 -18.26 14.84 -10.90
C THR A 176 -17.40 14.38 -9.73
N THR A 177 -17.69 14.80 -8.51
CA THR A 177 -17.05 14.26 -7.29
C THR A 177 -17.83 13.06 -6.76
N VAL A 178 -17.15 12.17 -6.04
CA VAL A 178 -17.79 11.03 -5.36
C VAL A 178 -18.92 11.51 -4.44
N ARG A 179 -18.73 12.57 -3.65
CA ARG A 179 -19.76 13.19 -2.81
C ARG A 179 -21.02 13.49 -3.59
N LYS A 180 -20.89 14.33 -4.63
CA LYS A 180 -22.03 14.81 -5.40
C LYS A 180 -22.75 13.65 -6.11
N LEU A 181 -21.98 12.70 -6.64
CA LEU A 181 -22.53 11.49 -7.25
C LEU A 181 -23.38 10.68 -6.27
N LEU A 182 -22.87 10.49 -5.06
CA LEU A 182 -23.54 9.74 -4.00
C LEU A 182 -24.80 10.46 -3.52
N GLU A 183 -24.78 11.78 -3.38
CA GLU A 183 -25.95 12.61 -3.04
C GLU A 183 -27.03 12.52 -4.11
N GLU A 184 -26.66 12.57 -5.40
CA GLU A 184 -27.61 12.42 -6.52
C GLU A 184 -28.27 11.02 -6.54
N HIS A 185 -27.59 10.01 -5.99
CA HIS A 185 -28.08 8.62 -5.88
C HIS A 185 -28.53 8.27 -4.45
N GLN A 186 -28.87 9.26 -3.63
CA GLN A 186 -29.34 9.01 -2.25
C GLN A 186 -30.72 8.34 -2.20
N ALA A 187 -31.64 8.75 -3.08
CA ALA A 187 -33.01 8.23 -3.12
C ALA A 187 -33.12 6.80 -3.68
N GLU A 188 -32.11 6.32 -4.41
CA GLU A 188 -32.07 4.98 -5.01
C GLU A 188 -30.70 4.33 -4.73
N PRO A 189 -30.37 3.99 -3.47
CA PRO A 189 -29.02 3.56 -3.07
C PRO A 189 -28.61 2.22 -3.68
N GLU A 190 -29.57 1.34 -3.97
CA GLU A 190 -29.30 0.05 -4.62
C GLU A 190 -29.19 0.16 -6.15
N LYS A 191 -29.50 1.33 -6.72
CA LYS A 191 -29.43 1.52 -8.16
C LYS A 191 -27.97 1.60 -8.56
N PRO A 192 -27.51 0.70 -9.44
CA PRO A 192 -26.13 0.71 -9.86
C PRO A 192 -25.83 1.92 -10.75
N ILE A 193 -24.62 2.43 -10.59
CA ILE A 193 -24.06 3.59 -11.27
C ILE A 193 -23.08 3.09 -12.34
N ASN A 194 -23.12 3.69 -13.51
CA ASN A 194 -22.17 3.39 -14.58
C ASN A 194 -20.97 4.34 -14.48
N ILE A 195 -19.83 3.84 -14.03
CA ILE A 195 -18.58 4.60 -13.97
C ILE A 195 -17.74 4.32 -15.22
N VAL A 196 -17.23 5.36 -15.85
CA VAL A 196 -16.29 5.25 -16.96
C VAL A 196 -14.88 5.20 -16.40
N LYS A 197 -14.21 4.07 -16.58
CA LYS A 197 -12.82 3.86 -16.16
C LYS A 197 -11.91 3.80 -17.37
N ASN A 198 -10.73 4.41 -17.26
CA ASN A 198 -9.70 4.29 -18.28
C ASN A 198 -8.76 3.15 -17.88
N LEU A 199 -8.86 2.02 -18.60
CA LEU A 199 -8.06 0.83 -18.34
C LEU A 199 -6.92 0.74 -19.35
N LYS A 200 -5.72 0.46 -18.85
CA LYS A 200 -4.54 0.16 -19.65
C LYS A 200 -4.37 -1.35 -19.77
N TYR A 201 -4.41 -1.85 -20.99
CA TYR A 201 -4.12 -3.24 -21.34
C TYR A 201 -2.76 -3.35 -22.01
N PHE A 202 -2.03 -4.41 -21.67
CA PHE A 202 -0.70 -4.69 -22.20
C PHE A 202 -0.76 -5.97 -23.03
N GLU A 203 -0.57 -5.84 -24.34
CA GLU A 203 -0.62 -6.96 -25.27
C GLU A 203 0.78 -7.25 -25.82
N LYS A 204 1.35 -8.40 -25.43
CA LYS A 204 2.62 -8.87 -25.99
C LYS A 204 2.41 -9.31 -27.42
N THR A 205 3.27 -8.84 -28.31
CA THR A 205 3.21 -9.13 -29.75
C THR A 205 4.57 -8.95 -30.40
N THR A 206 4.65 -9.03 -31.73
CA THR A 206 5.84 -8.82 -32.54
C THR A 206 5.53 -7.95 -33.75
N PRO A 207 6.51 -7.23 -34.34
CA PRO A 207 6.30 -6.51 -35.60
C PRO A 207 5.72 -7.39 -36.72
N ARG A 208 6.07 -8.68 -36.78
CA ARG A 208 5.50 -9.66 -37.71
C ARG A 208 3.99 -9.82 -37.52
N GLU A 209 3.56 -10.09 -36.30
CA GLU A 209 2.14 -10.27 -35.95
C GLU A 209 1.34 -8.99 -36.21
N LEU A 210 1.90 -7.82 -35.90
CA LEU A 210 1.24 -6.53 -36.17
C LEU A 210 1.11 -6.21 -37.66
N LYS A 211 2.04 -6.67 -38.48
CA LYS A 211 1.96 -6.50 -39.94
C LYS A 211 0.81 -7.32 -40.54
N GLU A 212 0.38 -8.38 -39.87
CA GLU A 212 -0.76 -9.21 -40.26
C GLU A 212 -2.10 -8.64 -39.76
N ASP A 213 -2.08 -7.75 -38.76
CA ASP A 213 -3.26 -7.07 -38.23
C ASP A 213 -3.75 -5.97 -39.17
N ARG A 214 -4.82 -6.29 -39.91
CA ARG A 214 -5.46 -5.39 -40.88
C ARG A 214 -6.16 -4.19 -40.23
N SER A 215 -6.37 -4.18 -38.92
CA SER A 215 -6.96 -3.06 -38.19
C SER A 215 -5.97 -1.92 -37.94
N LEU A 216 -4.66 -2.19 -38.07
CA LEU A 216 -3.57 -1.24 -37.85
C LEU A 216 -3.25 -0.39 -39.09
N SER A 217 -4.13 -0.34 -40.09
CA SER A 217 -3.90 0.46 -41.29
C SER A 217 -4.02 1.96 -41.02
N GLY A 218 -2.97 2.74 -41.31
CA GLY A 218 -2.99 4.19 -41.37
C GLY A 218 -2.14 4.89 -40.31
N LYS A 219 -2.27 6.23 -40.22
CA LYS A 219 -1.45 7.13 -39.37
C LYS A 219 -1.73 7.04 -37.86
N LYS A 220 -2.43 6.00 -37.38
CA LYS A 220 -2.78 5.89 -35.97
C LYS A 220 -1.51 5.55 -35.19
N ARG A 221 -1.09 6.45 -34.29
CA ARG A 221 0.06 6.20 -33.42
C ARG A 221 -0.24 5.02 -32.50
N LEU A 222 0.69 4.07 -32.47
CA LEU A 222 0.77 2.96 -31.54
C LEU A 222 1.58 3.40 -30.34
N ARG A 223 1.12 3.00 -29.15
CA ARG A 223 1.86 3.10 -27.90
C ARG A 223 2.52 1.77 -27.65
N ILE A 224 3.85 1.72 -27.67
CA ILE A 224 4.63 0.48 -27.58
C ILE A 224 5.67 0.55 -26.47
N ILE A 225 6.06 -0.62 -25.98
CA ILE A 225 7.19 -0.82 -25.08
C ILE A 225 8.15 -1.81 -25.75
N ARG A 226 9.40 -1.40 -25.95
CA ARG A 226 10.44 -2.21 -26.62
C ARG A 226 11.35 -2.97 -25.66
N THR A 227 11.41 -2.55 -24.40
CA THR A 227 12.33 -3.11 -23.42
C THR A 227 11.94 -4.55 -23.05
N PRO A 228 12.88 -5.52 -23.08
CA PRO A 228 12.58 -6.90 -22.73
C PRO A 228 12.29 -7.04 -21.24
N TYR A 229 11.15 -7.66 -20.91
CA TYR A 229 10.80 -8.23 -19.59
C TYR A 229 11.23 -7.40 -18.36
N SER A 230 10.78 -6.15 -18.26
CA SER A 230 10.46 -5.61 -16.93
C SER A 230 9.17 -6.30 -16.46
N LEU A 231 9.04 -6.60 -15.16
CA LEU A 231 7.72 -6.96 -14.62
C LEU A 231 6.81 -5.78 -14.98
N THR A 232 5.84 -5.96 -15.86
CA THR A 232 4.84 -4.93 -16.18
C THR A 232 3.79 -4.86 -15.09
N MET A 233 3.62 -5.96 -14.35
CA MET A 233 2.76 -6.10 -13.19
C MET A 233 3.43 -6.95 -12.13
N ALA A 234 3.20 -6.61 -10.87
CA ALA A 234 3.58 -7.43 -9.71
C ALA A 234 2.55 -7.20 -8.60
N THR A 235 2.26 -8.22 -7.80
CA THR A 235 1.52 -8.03 -6.56
C THR A 235 2.40 -7.36 -5.51
N VAL A 236 1.81 -6.70 -4.52
CA VAL A 236 2.57 -6.11 -3.40
C VAL A 236 3.41 -7.19 -2.71
N ALA A 237 2.81 -8.36 -2.44
CA ALA A 237 3.50 -9.50 -1.84
C ALA A 237 4.70 -9.97 -2.66
N GLN A 238 4.61 -9.97 -4.00
CA GLN A 238 5.75 -10.31 -4.86
C GLN A 238 6.88 -9.27 -4.77
N LEU A 239 6.57 -8.00 -4.52
CA LEU A 239 7.59 -6.95 -4.38
C LEU A 239 8.28 -6.99 -3.01
N VAL A 240 7.58 -7.31 -1.93
CA VAL A 240 8.17 -7.29 -0.56
C VAL A 240 8.59 -8.67 -0.04
N GLY A 241 8.01 -9.74 -0.57
CA GLY A 241 8.07 -11.10 -0.02
C GLY A 241 9.15 -12.01 -0.62
N VAL A 242 10.16 -11.47 -1.30
CA VAL A 242 11.25 -12.30 -1.86
C VAL A 242 12.00 -13.08 -0.77
N ASP A 243 12.02 -12.56 0.46
CA ASP A 243 12.76 -13.15 1.59
C ASP A 243 11.87 -13.55 2.80
N LYS A 244 10.54 -13.33 2.76
CA LYS A 244 9.63 -13.59 3.89
C LYS A 244 8.21 -13.94 3.45
N GLU A 245 7.56 -14.82 4.21
CA GLU A 245 6.13 -15.08 4.08
C GLU A 245 5.35 -13.83 4.53
N VAL A 246 4.43 -13.37 3.68
CA VAL A 246 3.56 -12.22 3.93
C VAL A 246 2.21 -12.75 4.42
N ALA A 247 1.76 -12.29 5.58
CA ALA A 247 0.46 -12.68 6.12
C ALA A 247 -0.66 -12.24 5.18
N ALA A 248 -1.67 -13.09 4.96
CA ALA A 248 -2.74 -12.86 3.98
C ALA A 248 -3.62 -11.65 4.32
N ASP A 249 -3.76 -11.36 5.61
CA ASP A 249 -4.51 -10.25 6.18
C ASP A 249 -3.66 -8.98 6.38
N ALA A 250 -2.36 -9.01 6.08
CA ALA A 250 -1.52 -7.82 6.16
C ALA A 250 -2.04 -6.69 5.26
N ILE A 251 -1.89 -5.46 5.72
CA ILE A 251 -2.28 -4.26 4.98
C ILE A 251 -1.02 -3.48 4.65
N PHE A 252 -0.88 -3.06 3.40
CA PHE A 252 0.26 -2.30 2.93
C PHE A 252 -0.16 -0.89 2.53
N TYR A 253 0.54 0.11 3.03
CA TYR A 253 0.49 1.44 2.45
C TYR A 253 1.54 1.53 1.34
N VAL A 254 1.09 1.80 0.12
CA VAL A 254 1.94 1.92 -1.07
C VAL A 254 1.83 3.33 -1.61
N ARG A 255 2.95 4.07 -1.60
CA ARG A 255 3.00 5.45 -2.06
C ARG A 255 4.16 5.71 -3.01
N THR A 256 3.91 6.40 -4.12
CA THR A 256 4.94 6.93 -5.02
C THR A 256 5.72 8.04 -4.35
N VAL A 257 7.04 8.00 -4.46
CA VAL A 257 7.90 9.10 -3.99
C VAL A 257 7.73 10.30 -4.92
N GLN A 258 7.28 11.41 -4.36
CA GLN A 258 7.05 12.68 -5.02
C GLN A 258 8.16 13.68 -4.72
N PRO A 259 8.38 14.69 -5.58
CA PRO A 259 9.38 15.73 -5.32
C PRO A 259 9.18 16.50 -4.02
N GLY A 260 7.95 16.55 -3.50
CA GLY A 260 7.62 17.21 -2.22
C GLY A 260 7.89 16.38 -0.96
N ASP A 261 8.40 15.14 -1.08
CA ASP A 261 8.66 14.26 0.07
C ASP A 261 9.98 14.61 0.78
N GLU A 262 10.13 15.86 1.20
CA GLU A 262 11.36 16.39 1.80
C GLU A 262 11.70 15.77 3.16
N GLN A 263 10.67 15.30 3.88
CA GLN A 263 10.82 14.57 5.14
C GLN A 263 11.14 13.07 4.94
N GLY A 264 11.34 12.63 3.70
CA GLY A 264 11.67 11.25 3.39
C GLY A 264 10.54 10.27 3.74
N ILE A 265 10.92 9.03 4.06
CA ILE A 265 9.96 7.97 4.43
C ILE A 265 9.12 8.35 5.66
N TRP A 266 9.68 9.11 6.60
CA TRP A 266 8.94 9.60 7.77
C TRP A 266 7.70 10.39 7.34
N GLY A 267 7.89 11.42 6.51
CA GLY A 267 6.79 12.24 5.99
C GLY A 267 5.82 11.45 5.12
N ILE A 268 6.32 10.43 4.39
CA ILE A 268 5.47 9.54 3.60
C ILE A 268 4.50 8.73 4.48
N ILE A 269 5.01 8.16 5.57
CA ILE A 269 4.18 7.39 6.51
C ILE A 269 3.23 8.32 7.25
N HIS A 270 3.74 9.47 7.73
CA HIS A 270 2.95 10.52 8.37
C HIS A 270 1.78 10.94 7.48
N HIS A 271 2.05 11.28 6.22
CA HIS A 271 1.03 11.60 5.22
C HIS A 271 0.03 10.44 5.04
N GLY A 272 0.51 9.20 4.93
CA GLY A 272 -0.40 8.05 4.84
C GLY A 272 -1.33 7.91 6.02
N LEU A 273 -0.85 8.20 7.23
CA LEU A 273 -1.65 8.11 8.44
C LEU A 273 -2.60 9.31 8.60
N ILE A 274 -2.15 10.53 8.33
CA ILE A 274 -2.95 11.75 8.55
C ILE A 274 -3.88 12.08 7.38
N GLU A 275 -3.45 11.85 6.15
CA GLU A 275 -4.22 12.22 4.97
C GLU A 275 -5.04 11.06 4.42
N ASN A 276 -4.52 9.84 4.41
CA ASN A 276 -5.24 8.71 3.80
C ASN A 276 -5.96 7.85 4.83
N PHE A 277 -5.34 7.57 5.97
CA PHE A 277 -5.98 6.84 7.06
C PHE A 277 -6.89 7.73 7.91
N ALA A 278 -6.56 9.00 8.15
CA ALA A 278 -7.39 9.88 8.99
C ALA A 278 -8.55 10.57 8.26
N ARG A 279 -8.45 10.76 6.92
CA ARG A 279 -9.56 11.29 6.09
C ARG A 279 -10.85 10.47 6.22
N GLY A 280 -10.71 9.23 6.69
CA GLY A 280 -11.80 8.38 7.09
C GLY A 280 -12.35 7.57 5.94
N ILE A 281 -13.27 6.68 6.25
CA ILE A 281 -14.00 5.88 5.28
C ILE A 281 -15.42 6.41 5.29
N ALA A 282 -15.86 6.90 4.14
CA ALA A 282 -17.26 7.23 4.00
C ALA A 282 -18.08 5.93 4.12
N ILE A 283 -19.14 5.97 4.90
CA ILE A 283 -20.03 4.83 5.07
C ILE A 283 -21.45 5.36 4.91
N ARG A 284 -22.21 4.68 4.06
CA ARG A 284 -23.64 4.94 3.91
C ARG A 284 -24.40 4.09 4.93
N ARG A 285 -25.14 4.73 5.83
CA ARG A 285 -26.06 4.10 6.79
C ARG A 285 -27.49 4.51 6.45
N GLY A 286 -28.17 3.68 5.67
CA GLY A 286 -29.50 4.01 5.12
C GLY A 286 -29.41 5.19 4.14
N GLU A 287 -30.14 6.27 4.43
CA GLU A 287 -30.10 7.50 3.62
C GLU A 287 -28.94 8.42 4.00
N ALA A 288 -28.30 8.25 5.16
CA ALA A 288 -27.22 9.14 5.61
C ALA A 288 -25.86 8.68 5.05
N LEU A 289 -25.12 9.62 4.45
CA LEU A 289 -23.70 9.45 4.16
C LEU A 289 -22.92 10.00 5.36
N ASP A 290 -22.42 9.09 6.17
CA ASP A 290 -21.52 9.43 7.28
C ASP A 290 -20.07 9.20 6.84
N THR A 291 -19.12 9.79 7.55
CA THR A 291 -17.70 9.47 7.35
C THR A 291 -17.12 9.14 8.70
N TYR A 292 -16.75 7.88 8.90
CA TYR A 292 -15.96 7.50 10.06
C TYR A 292 -14.58 8.09 9.85
N ARG A 293 -14.35 9.21 10.52
CA ARG A 293 -13.10 9.93 10.48
C ARG A 293 -12.43 9.75 11.82
N VAL A 294 -11.14 9.53 11.76
CA VAL A 294 -10.29 9.67 12.92
C VAL A 294 -9.47 10.93 12.69
N GLU A 295 -9.70 11.97 13.49
CA GLU A 295 -8.84 13.15 13.46
C GLU A 295 -7.49 12.80 14.10
N ILE A 296 -6.45 12.78 13.29
CA ILE A 296 -5.07 12.69 13.75
C ILE A 296 -4.46 14.08 13.62
N PRO A 297 -4.07 14.74 14.72
CA PRO A 297 -3.45 16.06 14.67
C PRO A 297 -2.20 16.08 13.78
N GLU A 298 -1.99 17.17 13.05
CA GLU A 298 -0.83 17.33 12.14
C GLU A 298 0.51 17.14 12.86
N HIS A 299 0.58 17.55 14.13
CA HIS A 299 1.77 17.46 14.99
C HIS A 299 1.77 16.23 15.91
N ALA A 300 0.92 15.22 15.66
CA ALA A 300 0.79 14.06 16.54
C ALA A 300 2.07 13.20 16.63
N ASP A 301 2.99 13.32 15.68
CA ASP A 301 4.29 12.65 15.66
C ASP A 301 5.39 13.40 16.43
N GLU A 302 5.13 14.64 16.86
CA GLU A 302 6.09 15.46 17.59
C GLU A 302 6.38 14.92 19.00
N ARG A 303 7.51 15.35 19.57
CA ARG A 303 7.85 14.96 20.95
C ARG A 303 6.87 15.59 21.94
N LEU A 304 6.56 14.83 22.98
CA LEU A 304 5.79 15.32 24.11
C LEU A 304 6.58 16.39 24.89
N PRO A 305 5.92 17.21 25.74
CA PRO A 305 6.60 18.27 26.50
C PRO A 305 7.75 17.80 27.40
N ASP A 306 7.74 16.53 27.80
CA ASP A 306 8.79 15.88 28.58
C ASP A 306 9.96 15.36 27.71
N ASN A 307 9.96 15.66 26.41
CA ASN A 307 10.86 15.16 25.37
C ASN A 307 10.75 13.66 25.06
N SER A 308 9.77 12.95 25.62
CA SER A 308 9.50 11.58 25.22
C SER A 308 8.84 11.54 23.84
N SER A 309 9.01 10.42 23.13
CA SER A 309 8.37 10.25 21.82
C SER A 309 6.87 10.00 21.98
N SER A 310 6.05 10.68 21.17
CA SER A 310 4.61 10.43 21.08
C SER A 310 4.31 9.01 20.59
N TYR A 311 3.05 8.59 20.72
CA TYR A 311 2.57 7.33 20.17
C TYR A 311 2.85 7.23 18.67
N LEU A 312 2.40 8.22 17.89
CA LEU A 312 2.58 8.26 16.44
C LEU A 312 4.06 8.37 16.06
N GLY A 313 4.85 9.18 16.78
CA GLY A 313 6.28 9.32 16.52
C GLY A 313 7.05 8.01 16.72
N LYS A 314 6.72 7.21 17.75
CA LYS A 314 7.29 5.87 17.95
C LYS A 314 6.90 4.92 16.83
N LEU A 315 5.62 4.92 16.43
CA LEU A 315 5.11 4.09 15.35
C LEU A 315 5.81 4.41 14.03
N ILE A 316 5.83 5.68 13.62
CA ILE A 316 6.45 6.12 12.35
C ILE A 316 7.94 5.79 12.34
N PHE A 317 8.64 5.96 13.47
CA PHE A 317 10.05 5.60 13.58
C PHE A 317 10.30 4.11 13.28
N GLU A 318 9.50 3.21 13.86
CA GLU A 318 9.63 1.78 13.62
C GLU A 318 9.22 1.39 12.20
N LYS A 319 8.12 1.96 11.69
CA LYS A 319 7.67 1.74 10.30
C LYS A 319 8.68 2.22 9.27
N THR A 320 9.38 3.33 9.53
CA THR A 320 10.45 3.83 8.65
C THR A 320 11.55 2.78 8.47
N LYS A 321 11.98 2.12 9.56
CA LYS A 321 13.03 1.08 9.51
C LYS A 321 12.57 -0.19 8.80
N GLN A 322 11.27 -0.49 8.84
CA GLN A 322 10.67 -1.71 8.31
C GLN A 322 10.13 -1.53 6.89
N SER A 323 10.07 -0.30 6.39
CA SER A 323 9.61 0.02 5.05
C SER A 323 10.53 -0.55 3.97
N SER A 324 9.94 -0.84 2.81
CA SER A 324 10.66 -1.24 1.60
C SER A 324 10.54 -0.15 0.55
N VAL A 325 11.64 0.17 -0.13
CA VAL A 325 11.63 1.11 -1.26
C VAL A 325 11.82 0.29 -2.53
N TYR A 326 10.92 0.40 -3.51
CA TYR A 326 11.06 -0.27 -4.79
C TYR A 326 11.23 0.74 -5.91
N ASN A 327 12.38 0.68 -6.59
CA ASN A 327 12.63 1.47 -7.77
C ASN A 327 12.09 0.73 -9.00
N PHE A 328 10.98 1.21 -9.53
CA PHE A 328 10.28 0.58 -10.65
C PHE A 328 10.91 0.90 -12.01
N LYS A 329 11.81 1.89 -12.10
CA LYS A 329 12.60 2.14 -13.32
C LYS A 329 13.73 1.14 -13.50
N VAL A 330 14.42 0.76 -12.42
CA VAL A 330 15.53 -0.22 -12.46
C VAL A 330 15.13 -1.63 -12.02
N GLY A 331 13.92 -1.82 -11.49
CA GLY A 331 13.40 -3.11 -11.04
C GLY A 331 14.10 -3.66 -9.82
N ARG A 332 14.44 -2.81 -8.83
CA ARG A 332 15.19 -3.21 -7.63
C ARG A 332 14.63 -2.61 -6.36
N ILE A 333 14.75 -3.37 -5.27
CA ILE A 333 14.43 -2.90 -3.93
C ILE A 333 15.64 -2.14 -3.36
N GLY A 334 15.44 -0.87 -3.02
CA GLY A 334 16.34 -0.07 -2.22
C GLY A 334 16.26 -0.48 -0.74
N LYS A 335 17.41 -0.60 -0.09
CA LYS A 335 17.53 -0.98 1.34
C LYS A 335 17.92 0.18 2.24
N ASN A 336 18.13 1.37 1.68
CA ASN A 336 18.47 2.56 2.46
C ASN A 336 17.22 3.45 2.63
N PRO A 337 16.59 3.47 3.81
CA PRO A 337 15.38 4.26 4.04
C PRO A 337 15.64 5.78 4.02
N ASN A 338 16.89 6.22 4.08
CA ASN A 338 17.28 7.63 4.05
C ASN A 338 17.54 8.17 2.64
N LEU A 339 17.44 7.33 1.61
CA LEU A 339 17.69 7.72 0.22
C LEU A 339 16.50 7.28 -0.62
N ILE A 340 15.63 8.23 -0.94
CA ILE A 340 14.50 8.04 -1.83
C ILE A 340 14.61 8.97 -3.04
N ASN A 341 14.17 8.50 -4.21
CA ASN A 341 14.31 9.17 -5.48
C ASN A 341 12.93 9.42 -6.10
N PRO A 342 12.47 10.69 -6.14
CA PRO A 342 11.19 11.05 -6.73
C PRO A 342 11.00 10.58 -8.18
N GLY A 343 9.77 10.20 -8.52
CA GLY A 343 9.36 9.85 -9.88
C GLY A 343 9.85 8.50 -10.39
N GLN A 344 10.55 7.72 -9.57
CA GLN A 344 11.06 6.38 -9.94
C GLN A 344 10.92 5.32 -8.85
N GLU A 345 10.49 5.71 -7.66
CA GLU A 345 10.39 4.83 -6.49
C GLU A 345 8.99 4.87 -5.88
N ILE A 346 8.61 3.72 -5.32
CA ILE A 346 7.49 3.59 -4.38
C ILE A 346 8.04 3.18 -3.02
N VAL A 347 7.40 3.68 -1.96
CA VAL A 347 7.60 3.22 -0.58
C VAL A 347 6.43 2.28 -0.24
N ILE A 348 6.76 1.11 0.30
CA ILE A 348 5.82 0.08 0.72
C ILE A 348 5.99 -0.11 2.22
N VAL A 349 4.95 0.19 2.99
CA VAL A 349 4.94 0.10 4.45
C VAL A 349 3.92 -0.92 4.89
N SER A 350 4.36 -1.90 5.67
CA SER A 350 3.50 -2.97 6.17
C SER A 350 2.85 -2.57 7.49
N PHE A 351 1.56 -2.85 7.61
CA PHE A 351 0.76 -2.76 8.82
C PHE A 351 0.05 -4.08 9.10
N THR A 352 -0.03 -4.44 10.36
CA THR A 352 -0.96 -5.46 10.84
C THR A 352 -2.34 -4.83 11.05
N PRO A 353 -3.44 -5.59 10.92
CA PRO A 353 -4.77 -5.08 11.26
C PRO A 353 -4.84 -4.50 12.67
N GLU A 354 -4.22 -5.16 13.64
CA GLU A 354 -4.21 -4.75 15.05
C GLU A 354 -3.50 -3.41 15.26
N GLU A 355 -2.43 -3.13 14.50
CA GLU A 355 -1.77 -1.82 14.55
C GLU A 355 -2.70 -0.71 14.06
N LEU A 356 -3.42 -0.92 12.96
CA LEU A 356 -4.34 0.08 12.42
C LEU A 356 -5.55 0.29 13.35
N ILE A 357 -6.08 -0.79 13.94
CA ILE A 357 -7.11 -0.72 14.98
C ILE A 357 -6.60 0.07 16.19
N ALA A 358 -5.37 -0.20 16.64
CA ALA A 358 -4.78 0.53 17.76
C ALA A 358 -4.61 2.02 17.47
N ILE A 359 -4.21 2.40 16.25
CA ILE A 359 -4.12 3.81 15.83
C ILE A 359 -5.51 4.45 15.87
N TYR A 360 -6.51 3.80 15.28
CA TYR A 360 -7.89 4.28 15.28
C TYR A 360 -8.39 4.57 16.69
N LYS A 361 -8.31 3.56 17.56
CA LYS A 361 -8.77 3.65 18.95
C LYS A 361 -8.01 4.70 19.75
N HIS A 362 -6.70 4.84 19.54
CA HIS A 362 -5.91 5.85 20.24
C HIS A 362 -6.45 7.25 19.99
N PHE A 363 -6.66 7.61 18.72
CA PHE A 363 -7.06 8.97 18.36
C PHE A 363 -8.56 9.24 18.52
N VAL A 364 -9.43 8.23 18.41
CA VAL A 364 -10.85 8.38 18.79
C VAL A 364 -10.99 8.64 20.29
N ASN A 365 -10.23 7.92 21.13
CA ASN A 365 -10.25 8.14 22.58
C ASN A 365 -9.63 9.46 23.02
N GLU A 366 -8.71 10.06 22.25
CA GLU A 366 -8.18 11.40 22.54
C GLU A 366 -9.16 12.54 22.23
N GLN A 367 -10.23 12.25 21.48
CA GLN A 367 -11.27 13.22 21.11
C GLN A 367 -12.48 13.22 22.07
N GLY A 368 -12.64 12.16 22.88
CA GLY A 368 -13.68 12.03 23.91
C GLY A 368 -13.18 12.46 25.29
#